data_AF-A0A936GXD1-F1
#
_entry.id   AF-A0A936GXD1-F1
#
_cell.length_a   1.000
_cell.length_b   1.000
_cell.length_c   1.000
_cell.angle_alpha   90.00
_cell.angle_beta   90.00
_cell.angle_gamma   90.00
#
_symmetry.space_group_name_H-M   'P 1'
#
loop_
_entity.id
_entity.type
_entity.pdbx_description
1 polymer ?
#
loop_
_entity_poly.entity_id
_entity_poly.type
_entity_poly.pdbx_seq_one_letter_code
_entity_poly.pdbx_strand_id
1 'polypeptide(L)'
;MNNNFKLFVALLACWVCTFAASAQNAERVITESSAPAEDIYIDDIVSKRLITDAKLMSYEPVREADIAWEKRVWRLVETREKMNLAWRAEEAPFFNILKDMIQNGDITVFEDEKFKQALTFEDVEKKLFDVDTITTFDYDTDEEKVQVVKNTKDWRNIYRFRVKEIWFFDEEASMMKNRIIGIAPLYEETVEGLDKPLEYPLFWVYYPEARTFLSKHRVISDNNDVAPMTWADLLDNRYFTSIIYKKSNVLDYKVDQYFDDKDPMFGFDRLMESEKIKNELFNFEHDLWEY
;
A
#
# COMPACT_ATOMS: atom_id res chain seq x y z
N MET A 1 31.60 -24.66 69.30
CA MET A 1 30.62 -24.10 68.34
C MET A 1 30.98 -24.60 66.95
N ASN A 2 30.14 -25.48 66.40
CA ASN A 2 30.48 -26.39 65.28
C ASN A 2 30.76 -25.67 63.96
N ASN A 3 31.80 -26.12 63.25
CA ASN A 3 32.17 -25.65 61.89
C ASN A 3 31.00 -25.72 60.89
N ASN A 4 30.06 -26.64 61.09
CA ASN A 4 28.87 -26.78 60.25
C ASN A 4 27.94 -25.56 60.35
N PHE A 5 27.91 -24.86 61.49
CA PHE A 5 27.09 -23.64 61.65
C PHE A 5 27.70 -22.45 60.89
N LYS A 6 29.03 -22.34 60.88
CA LYS A 6 29.74 -21.29 60.10
C LYS A 6 29.58 -21.50 58.59
N LEU A 7 29.62 -22.76 58.14
CA LEU A 7 29.42 -23.11 56.73
C LEU A 7 27.98 -22.81 56.26
N PHE A 8 27.00 -23.08 57.12
CA PHE A 8 25.58 -22.80 56.83
C PHE A 8 25.30 -21.30 56.75
N VAL A 9 25.87 -20.49 57.64
CA VAL A 9 25.75 -19.02 57.59
C VAL A 9 26.45 -18.43 56.36
N ALA A 10 27.59 -18.98 55.96
CA ALA A 10 28.31 -18.56 54.75
C ALA A 10 27.54 -18.90 53.46
N LEU A 11 26.92 -20.08 53.40
CA LEU A 11 26.08 -20.47 52.26
C LEU A 11 24.82 -19.59 52.16
N LEU A 12 24.20 -19.26 53.30
CA LEU A 12 23.02 -18.40 53.33
C LEU A 12 23.35 -16.96 52.94
N ALA A 13 24.52 -16.44 53.33
CA ALA A 13 25.02 -15.14 52.91
C ALA A 13 25.34 -15.10 51.40
N CYS A 14 25.96 -16.14 50.85
CA CYS A 14 26.19 -16.25 49.40
C CYS A 14 24.87 -16.32 48.62
N TRP A 15 23.86 -17.03 49.12
CA TRP A 15 22.56 -17.15 48.47
C TRP A 15 21.79 -15.81 48.45
N VAL A 16 21.86 -15.05 49.55
CA VAL A 16 21.28 -13.69 49.63
C VAL A 16 22.02 -12.71 48.71
N CYS A 17 23.36 -12.80 48.59
CA CYS A 17 24.13 -11.97 47.66
C CYS A 17 23.84 -12.29 46.19
N THR A 18 23.61 -13.56 45.84
CA THR A 18 23.20 -13.94 44.47
C THR A 18 21.79 -13.48 44.12
N PHE A 19 20.86 -13.44 45.08
CA PHE A 19 19.50 -12.91 44.88
C PHE A 19 19.47 -11.38 44.77
N ALA A 20 20.35 -10.67 45.47
CA ALA A 20 20.48 -9.22 45.34
C ALA A 20 21.14 -8.82 44.01
N ALA A 21 22.09 -9.61 43.51
CA ALA A 21 22.76 -9.36 42.23
C ALA A 21 21.85 -9.63 41.01
N SER A 22 20.91 -10.58 41.10
CA SER A 22 19.94 -10.85 40.03
C SER A 22 18.76 -9.88 39.98
N ALA A 23 18.61 -8.99 40.97
CA ALA A 23 17.57 -7.95 41.00
C ALA A 23 17.95 -6.65 40.24
N GLN A 24 19.16 -6.57 39.67
CA GLN A 24 19.63 -5.40 38.90
C GLN A 24 19.56 -5.57 37.38
N ASN A 25 18.93 -6.63 36.88
CA ASN A 25 18.44 -6.61 35.50
C ASN A 25 17.17 -5.74 35.49
N ALA A 26 17.37 -4.44 35.27
CA ALA A 26 16.30 -3.51 34.99
C ALA A 26 15.68 -3.86 33.62
N GLU A 27 14.83 -4.88 33.60
CA GLU A 27 13.88 -5.09 32.53
C GLU A 27 12.96 -3.86 32.56
N ARG A 28 13.14 -2.98 31.57
CA ARG A 28 12.40 -1.73 31.47
C ARG A 28 10.92 -2.12 31.36
N VAL A 29 10.15 -1.87 32.42
CA VAL A 29 8.69 -2.00 32.38
C VAL A 29 8.19 -0.93 31.41
N ILE A 30 7.95 -1.36 30.17
CA ILE A 30 7.41 -0.53 29.10
C ILE A 30 5.94 -0.31 29.47
N THR A 31 5.65 0.81 30.13
CA THR A 31 4.27 1.28 30.27
C THR A 31 3.89 2.04 29.00
N GLU A 32 2.60 2.16 28.70
CA GLU A 32 2.08 2.96 27.57
C GLU A 32 2.50 4.45 27.61
N SER A 33 3.19 4.89 28.67
CA SER A 33 3.74 6.25 28.86
C SER A 33 5.25 6.37 28.71
N SER A 34 5.97 5.27 28.48
CA SER A 34 7.42 5.31 28.30
C SER A 34 7.80 5.80 26.89
N ALA A 35 8.78 6.71 26.81
CA ALA A 35 9.30 7.16 25.52
C ALA A 35 9.79 5.95 24.72
N PRO A 36 9.35 5.78 23.46
CA PRO A 36 9.81 4.67 22.63
C PRO A 36 11.33 4.69 22.57
N ALA A 37 11.95 3.51 22.55
CA ALA A 37 13.40 3.34 22.60
C ALA A 37 14.07 4.37 21.67
N GLU A 38 14.80 5.32 22.26
CA GLU A 38 15.44 6.38 21.49
C GLU A 38 16.48 5.75 20.57
N ASP A 39 16.37 6.01 19.26
CA ASP A 39 17.40 5.63 18.30
C ASP A 39 18.73 6.26 18.74
N ILE A 40 19.70 5.41 19.04
CA ILE A 40 21.02 5.83 19.53
C ILE A 40 21.77 6.65 18.45
N TYR A 41 21.39 6.47 17.19
CA TYR A 41 21.93 7.17 16.03
C TYR A 41 20.77 7.69 15.18
N ILE A 42 20.73 9.01 14.96
CA ILE A 42 19.73 9.69 14.13
C ILE A 42 20.42 10.15 12.84
N ASP A 43 19.93 9.68 11.69
CA ASP A 43 20.39 10.11 10.36
C ASP A 43 19.64 11.37 9.87
N ASP A 44 19.61 12.40 10.73
CA ASP A 44 19.01 13.71 10.45
C ASP A 44 19.40 14.72 11.54
N ILE A 45 19.08 16.00 11.34
CA ILE A 45 19.22 17.07 12.34
C ILE A 45 18.31 16.79 13.55
N VAL A 46 17.13 16.19 13.32
CA VAL A 46 16.12 15.87 14.34
C VAL A 46 15.39 14.56 14.03
N SER A 47 14.94 13.84 15.05
CA SER A 47 14.05 12.68 14.84
C SER A 47 12.73 13.12 14.21
N LYS A 48 12.47 12.74 12.96
CA LYS A 48 11.23 13.04 12.23
C LYS A 48 10.07 12.17 12.72
N ARG A 49 9.35 12.63 13.75
CA ARG A 49 8.18 11.92 14.34
C ARG A 49 6.82 12.55 14.05
N LEU A 50 6.81 13.72 13.39
CA LEU A 50 5.56 14.46 13.13
C LEU A 50 4.52 13.62 12.38
N ILE A 51 4.96 12.76 11.46
CA ILE A 51 4.07 11.87 10.69
C ILE A 51 3.55 10.71 11.53
N THR A 52 4.44 10.06 12.30
CA THR A 52 4.07 8.90 13.10
C THR A 52 3.11 9.27 14.22
N ASP A 53 3.26 10.48 14.76
CA ASP A 53 2.44 11.02 15.85
C ASP A 53 1.18 11.73 15.33
N ALA A 54 1.10 12.03 14.03
CA ALA A 54 -0.05 12.68 13.43
C ALA A 54 -1.29 11.79 13.52
N LYS A 55 -2.35 12.32 14.11
CA LYS A 55 -3.64 11.64 14.16
C LYS A 55 -4.38 11.81 12.84
N LEU A 56 -4.73 10.69 12.21
CA LEU A 56 -5.56 10.67 11.01
C LEU A 56 -6.96 11.22 11.32
N MET A 57 -7.41 12.21 10.54
CA MET A 57 -8.78 12.70 10.58
C MET A 57 -9.71 11.70 9.91
N SER A 58 -10.80 11.31 10.57
CA SER A 58 -11.83 10.46 9.96
C SER A 58 -12.59 11.22 8.87
N TYR A 59 -13.11 10.51 7.88
CA TYR A 59 -14.05 11.12 6.95
C TYR A 59 -15.32 11.59 7.67
N GLU A 60 -15.93 12.62 7.08
CA GLU A 60 -17.27 13.04 7.45
C GLU A 60 -18.27 11.91 7.16
N PRO A 61 -19.15 11.57 8.12
CA PRO A 61 -20.21 10.61 7.90
C PRO A 61 -21.29 11.25 7.03
N VAL A 62 -21.47 10.72 5.82
CA VAL A 62 -22.51 11.15 4.87
C VAL A 62 -23.68 10.18 4.96
N ARG A 63 -24.92 10.68 5.01
CA ARG A 63 -26.11 9.81 5.00
C ARG A 63 -26.47 9.48 3.56
N GLU A 64 -27.07 8.31 3.35
CA GLU A 64 -27.52 7.89 2.02
C GLU A 64 -28.51 8.89 1.39
N ALA A 65 -29.37 9.52 2.20
CA ALA A 65 -30.35 10.49 1.74
C ALA A 65 -29.73 11.78 1.18
N ASP A 66 -28.50 12.13 1.61
CA ASP A 66 -27.83 13.37 1.23
C ASP A 66 -27.00 13.19 -0.06
N ILE A 67 -26.94 11.96 -0.60
CA ILE A 67 -26.24 11.65 -1.84
C ILE A 67 -27.21 11.79 -3.02
N ALA A 68 -27.23 12.96 -3.64
CA ALA A 68 -28.10 13.21 -4.78
C ALA A 68 -27.62 12.48 -6.06
N TRP A 69 -26.32 12.23 -6.18
CA TRP A 69 -25.70 11.60 -7.34
C TRP A 69 -24.42 10.85 -6.97
N GLU A 70 -24.21 9.66 -7.55
CA GLU A 70 -22.98 8.86 -7.39
C GLU A 70 -22.50 8.31 -8.74
N LYS A 71 -21.19 8.35 -8.98
CA LYS A 71 -20.52 7.69 -10.10
C LYS A 71 -19.22 7.02 -9.66
N ARG A 72 -18.97 5.81 -10.17
CA ARG A 72 -17.71 5.09 -9.91
C ARG A 72 -16.79 5.20 -11.10
N VAL A 73 -15.53 5.49 -10.82
CA VAL A 73 -14.50 5.70 -11.83
C VAL A 73 -13.29 4.88 -11.44
N TRP A 74 -12.70 4.20 -12.41
CA TRP A 74 -11.44 3.49 -12.26
C TRP A 74 -10.39 4.22 -13.05
N ARG A 75 -9.31 4.55 -12.36
CA ARG A 75 -8.17 5.28 -12.88
C ARG A 75 -6.96 4.38 -12.95
N LEU A 76 -6.13 4.62 -13.93
CA LEU A 76 -4.82 4.03 -14.11
C LEU A 76 -3.80 5.12 -13.76
N VAL A 77 -3.02 4.87 -12.72
CA VAL A 77 -1.92 5.73 -12.28
C VAL A 77 -0.63 5.12 -12.81
N GLU A 78 0.07 5.85 -13.67
CA GLU A 78 1.34 5.41 -14.24
C GLU A 78 2.50 6.03 -13.46
N THR A 79 3.36 5.19 -12.86
CA THR A 79 4.47 5.61 -12.00
C THR A 79 5.63 6.28 -12.75
N ARG A 80 5.66 6.15 -14.07
CA ARG A 80 6.67 6.78 -14.94
C ARG A 80 6.39 8.27 -15.18
N GLU A 81 5.17 8.73 -14.88
CA GLU A 81 4.82 10.13 -15.01
C GLU A 81 5.51 10.98 -13.93
N LYS A 82 5.90 12.20 -14.29
CA LYS A 82 6.69 13.09 -13.41
C LYS A 82 6.02 13.34 -12.04
N MET A 83 4.69 13.52 -12.01
CA MET A 83 3.96 13.73 -10.75
C MET A 83 3.86 12.46 -9.90
N ASN A 84 4.02 11.29 -10.50
CA ASN A 84 3.85 9.99 -9.84
C ASN A 84 5.17 9.30 -9.50
N LEU A 85 6.32 9.97 -9.70
CA LEU A 85 7.64 9.38 -9.42
C LEU A 85 7.78 8.88 -7.97
N ALA A 86 7.10 9.53 -7.03
CA ALA A 86 7.08 9.15 -5.62
C ALA A 86 6.59 7.71 -5.38
N TRP A 87 5.76 7.16 -6.27
CA TRP A 87 5.28 5.76 -6.19
C TRP A 87 6.39 4.73 -6.39
N ARG A 88 7.51 5.15 -6.97
CA ARG A 88 8.67 4.34 -7.32
C ARG A 88 9.94 4.81 -6.59
N ALA A 89 9.80 5.58 -5.52
CA ALA A 89 10.97 6.02 -4.74
C ALA A 89 11.80 4.81 -4.28
N GLU A 90 13.12 4.84 -4.46
CA GLU A 90 13.97 3.68 -4.18
C GLU A 90 14.03 3.34 -2.68
N GLU A 91 14.00 4.35 -1.80
CA GLU A 91 14.03 4.12 -0.34
C GLU A 91 12.76 3.44 0.17
N ALA A 92 11.60 3.79 -0.40
CA ALA A 92 10.29 3.32 0.05
C ALA A 92 9.27 3.31 -1.10
N PRO A 93 9.34 2.33 -2.02
CA PRO A 93 8.39 2.25 -3.11
C PRO A 93 7.03 1.84 -2.57
N PHE A 94 5.95 2.39 -3.14
CA PHE A 94 4.59 2.19 -2.61
C PHE A 94 4.18 0.71 -2.57
N PHE A 95 4.65 -0.08 -3.54
CA PHE A 95 4.38 -1.53 -3.55
C PHE A 95 5.01 -2.27 -2.36
N ASN A 96 6.21 -1.90 -1.94
CA ASN A 96 6.84 -2.53 -0.77
C ASN A 96 6.07 -2.19 0.51
N ILE A 97 5.60 -0.95 0.64
CA ILE A 97 4.75 -0.55 1.77
C ILE A 97 3.50 -1.44 1.84
N LEU A 98 2.82 -1.65 0.71
CA LEU A 98 1.67 -2.55 0.66
C LEU A 98 2.05 -3.99 1.02
N LYS A 99 3.17 -4.48 0.50
CA LYS A 99 3.67 -5.83 0.78
C LYS A 99 3.97 -6.02 2.28
N ASP A 100 4.63 -5.07 2.90
CA ASP A 100 4.98 -5.12 4.33
C ASP A 100 3.73 -5.11 5.20
N MET A 101 2.74 -4.26 4.86
CA MET A 101 1.44 -4.23 5.55
C MET A 101 0.68 -5.57 5.42
N ILE A 102 0.77 -6.23 4.26
CA ILE A 102 0.17 -7.55 4.06
C ILE A 102 0.91 -8.62 4.89
N GLN A 103 2.25 -8.59 4.90
CA GLN A 103 3.06 -9.54 5.66
C GLN A 103 2.86 -9.42 7.18
N ASN A 104 2.65 -8.20 7.66
CA ASN A 104 2.30 -7.94 9.06
C ASN A 104 0.87 -8.37 9.42
N GLY A 105 0.01 -8.57 8.42
CA GLY A 105 -1.41 -8.87 8.62
C GLY A 105 -2.25 -7.64 9.01
N ASP A 106 -1.74 -6.43 8.74
CA ASP A 106 -2.40 -5.17 9.08
C ASP A 106 -3.59 -4.86 8.16
N ILE A 107 -3.57 -5.37 6.92
CA ILE A 107 -4.60 -5.14 5.91
C ILE A 107 -5.14 -6.42 5.30
N THR A 108 -6.43 -6.43 5.03
CA THR A 108 -7.06 -7.47 4.19
C THR A 108 -6.96 -7.14 2.71
N VAL A 109 -6.76 -8.17 1.90
CA VAL A 109 -6.57 -8.04 0.46
C VAL A 109 -7.56 -8.91 -0.29
N PHE A 110 -7.97 -8.48 -1.48
CA PHE A 110 -9.05 -9.10 -2.24
C PHE A 110 -8.63 -9.44 -3.66
N GLU A 111 -9.26 -10.44 -4.26
CA GLU A 111 -9.04 -10.75 -5.68
C GLU A 111 -9.82 -9.81 -6.60
N ASP A 112 -11.05 -9.49 -6.20
CA ASP A 112 -12.01 -8.73 -7.00
C ASP A 112 -12.06 -7.25 -6.61
N GLU A 113 -12.35 -6.40 -7.60
CA GLU A 113 -12.61 -4.96 -7.41
C GLU A 113 -13.85 -4.66 -6.54
N LYS A 114 -14.68 -5.68 -6.27
CA LYS A 114 -15.90 -5.59 -5.45
C LYS A 114 -15.67 -6.06 -4.01
N PHE A 115 -14.44 -6.44 -3.65
CA PHE A 115 -14.06 -6.84 -2.29
C PHE A 115 -14.92 -7.99 -1.72
N LYS A 116 -15.33 -8.94 -2.57
CA LYS A 116 -16.18 -10.08 -2.16
C LYS A 116 -15.39 -11.25 -1.62
N GLN A 117 -14.24 -11.53 -2.23
CA GLN A 117 -13.39 -12.67 -1.91
C GLN A 117 -12.07 -12.13 -1.37
N ALA A 118 -11.88 -12.28 -0.05
CA ALA A 118 -10.62 -11.99 0.59
C ALA A 118 -9.61 -13.10 0.26
N LEU A 119 -8.39 -12.72 -0.08
CA LEU A 119 -7.29 -13.64 -0.33
C LEU A 119 -6.69 -14.07 1.02
N THR A 120 -6.34 -15.35 1.12
CA THR A 120 -5.55 -15.83 2.25
C THR A 120 -4.09 -15.44 2.08
N PHE A 121 -3.32 -15.42 3.17
CA PHE A 121 -1.87 -15.12 3.10
C PHE A 121 -1.14 -16.04 2.12
N GLU A 122 -1.48 -17.34 2.08
CA GLU A 122 -0.89 -18.31 1.16
C GLU A 122 -1.18 -17.98 -0.32
N ASP A 123 -2.39 -17.49 -0.62
CA ASP A 123 -2.76 -17.13 -1.99
C ASP A 123 -2.11 -15.83 -2.43
N VAL A 124 -1.91 -14.89 -1.51
CA VAL A 124 -1.13 -13.67 -1.79
C VAL A 124 0.33 -14.01 -2.02
N GLU A 125 0.92 -14.91 -1.23
CA GLU A 125 2.29 -15.37 -1.46
C GLU A 125 2.46 -16.01 -2.84
N LYS A 126 1.54 -16.88 -3.27
CA LYS A 126 1.58 -17.46 -4.62
C LYS A 126 1.52 -16.41 -5.74
N LYS A 127 0.82 -15.29 -5.51
CA LYS A 127 0.77 -14.18 -6.48
C LYS A 127 2.00 -13.27 -6.43
N LEU A 128 2.69 -13.21 -5.28
CA LEU A 128 3.89 -12.40 -5.06
C LEU A 128 5.19 -13.12 -5.43
N PHE A 129 5.22 -14.45 -5.36
CA PHE A 129 6.40 -15.26 -5.64
C PHE A 129 6.16 -16.15 -6.85
N ASP A 130 7.02 -16.01 -7.86
CA ASP A 130 7.12 -16.99 -8.93
C ASP A 130 8.03 -18.12 -8.44
N VAL A 131 7.49 -19.34 -8.38
CA VAL A 131 8.24 -20.52 -7.95
C VAL A 131 8.91 -21.13 -9.18
N ASP A 132 10.20 -20.88 -9.34
CA ASP A 132 11.00 -21.48 -10.40
C ASP A 132 11.84 -22.64 -9.83
N THR A 133 12.07 -23.65 -10.65
CA THR A 133 12.80 -24.85 -10.25
C THR A 133 14.07 -24.95 -11.07
N ILE A 134 15.21 -24.71 -10.43
CA ILE A 134 16.52 -24.82 -11.08
C ILE A 134 17.13 -26.17 -10.68
N THR A 135 17.41 -27.02 -11.66
CA THR A 135 18.19 -28.25 -11.44
C THR A 135 19.68 -27.90 -11.41
N THR A 136 20.29 -28.01 -10.23
CA THR A 136 21.74 -27.84 -10.06
C THR A 136 22.38 -29.20 -9.91
N PHE A 137 23.40 -29.48 -10.73
CA PHE A 137 24.16 -30.72 -10.66
C PHE A 137 25.27 -30.60 -9.61
N ASP A 138 25.24 -31.45 -8.59
CA ASP A 138 26.23 -31.44 -7.51
C ASP A 138 27.37 -32.41 -7.85
N TYR A 139 28.54 -31.86 -8.21
CA TYR A 139 29.70 -32.61 -8.74
C TYR A 139 30.28 -33.64 -7.77
N ASP A 140 30.04 -33.49 -6.45
CA ASP A 140 30.59 -34.40 -5.42
C ASP A 140 29.70 -35.61 -5.15
N THR A 141 28.40 -35.54 -5.49
CA THR A 141 27.41 -36.60 -5.20
C THR A 141 26.79 -37.23 -6.44
N ASP A 142 27.05 -36.69 -7.64
CA ASP A 142 26.50 -37.17 -8.93
C ASP A 142 24.95 -37.27 -8.93
N GLU A 143 24.30 -36.46 -8.08
CA GLU A 143 22.86 -36.39 -7.90
C GLU A 143 22.34 -35.00 -8.36
N GLU A 144 21.22 -35.00 -9.08
CA GLU A 144 20.51 -33.78 -9.46
C GLU A 144 19.77 -33.20 -8.25
N LYS A 145 20.26 -32.07 -7.72
CA LYS A 145 19.54 -31.33 -6.68
C LYS A 145 18.59 -30.34 -7.33
N VAL A 146 17.31 -30.59 -7.14
CA VAL A 146 16.22 -29.70 -7.53
C VAL A 146 16.16 -28.57 -6.49
N GLN A 147 16.69 -27.39 -6.82
CA GLN A 147 16.57 -26.20 -5.97
C GLN A 147 15.36 -25.39 -6.41
N VAL A 148 14.38 -25.28 -5.53
CA VAL A 148 13.20 -24.43 -5.74
C VAL A 148 13.59 -22.99 -5.36
N VAL A 149 13.79 -22.14 -6.36
CA VAL A 149 14.09 -20.72 -6.18
C VAL A 149 12.77 -19.94 -6.21
N LYS A 150 12.48 -19.23 -5.13
CA LYS A 150 11.34 -18.31 -5.07
C LYS A 150 11.80 -16.95 -5.61
N ASN A 151 11.46 -16.63 -6.85
CA ASN A 151 11.67 -15.30 -7.40
C ASN A 151 10.58 -14.37 -6.84
N THR A 152 11.01 -13.35 -6.11
CA THR A 152 10.08 -12.35 -5.58
C THR A 152 9.74 -11.37 -6.69
N LYS A 153 8.45 -11.07 -6.90
CA LYS A 153 8.06 -9.98 -7.79
C LYS A 153 8.57 -8.66 -7.22
N ASP A 154 9.54 -8.08 -7.91
CA ASP A 154 10.15 -6.82 -7.53
C ASP A 154 9.22 -5.63 -7.82
N TRP A 155 9.29 -4.62 -6.95
CA TRP A 155 8.59 -3.35 -7.15
C TRP A 155 8.95 -2.67 -8.48
N ARG A 156 10.15 -2.93 -9.01
CA ARG A 156 10.65 -2.34 -10.28
C ARG A 156 9.79 -2.71 -11.49
N ASN A 157 9.17 -3.89 -11.44
CA ASN A 157 8.33 -4.41 -12.52
C ASN A 157 6.88 -3.92 -12.42
N ILE A 158 6.54 -3.12 -11.41
CA ILE A 158 5.21 -2.55 -11.23
C ILE A 158 5.21 -1.11 -11.73
N TYR A 159 4.64 -0.92 -12.91
CA TYR A 159 4.59 0.38 -13.57
C TYR A 159 3.30 1.12 -13.33
N ARG A 160 2.20 0.41 -13.05
CA ARG A 160 0.85 0.95 -13.05
C ARG A 160 0.06 0.50 -11.84
N PHE A 161 -0.78 1.38 -11.33
CA PHE A 161 -1.74 1.11 -10.27
C PHE A 161 -3.14 1.41 -10.76
N ARG A 162 -4.11 0.54 -10.45
CA ARG A 162 -5.53 0.85 -10.61
C ARG A 162 -6.06 1.45 -9.32
N VAL A 163 -6.72 2.59 -9.42
CA VAL A 163 -7.40 3.27 -8.32
C VAL A 163 -8.88 3.29 -8.62
N LYS A 164 -9.69 2.73 -7.71
CA LYS A 164 -11.14 2.77 -7.77
C LYS A 164 -11.65 3.89 -6.89
N GLU A 165 -12.30 4.85 -7.51
CA GLU A 165 -12.86 6.05 -6.89
C GLU A 165 -14.38 6.05 -6.97
N ILE A 166 -15.02 6.66 -5.98
CA ILE A 166 -16.42 7.04 -6.00
C ILE A 166 -16.49 8.55 -5.96
N TRP A 167 -17.11 9.11 -6.99
CA TRP A 167 -17.49 10.50 -7.07
C TRP A 167 -18.94 10.61 -6.64
N PHE A 168 -19.24 11.49 -5.70
CA PHE A 168 -20.61 11.70 -5.25
C PHE A 168 -20.85 13.17 -4.95
N PHE A 169 -22.08 13.62 -5.19
CA PHE A 169 -22.53 14.95 -4.81
C PHE A 169 -23.20 14.88 -3.44
N ASP A 170 -22.64 15.63 -2.49
CA ASP A 170 -23.16 15.78 -1.15
C ASP A 170 -24.06 17.01 -1.10
N GLU A 171 -25.36 16.82 -0.88
CA GLU A 171 -26.35 17.89 -0.85
C GLU A 171 -26.15 18.83 0.35
N GLU A 172 -25.77 18.30 1.52
CA GLU A 172 -25.55 19.09 2.74
C GLU A 172 -24.37 20.05 2.58
N ALA A 173 -23.25 19.55 2.03
CA ALA A 173 -22.08 20.37 1.73
C ALA A 173 -22.22 21.15 0.41
N SER A 174 -23.22 20.81 -0.41
CA SER A 174 -23.39 21.30 -1.79
C SER A 174 -22.11 21.18 -2.61
N MET A 175 -21.30 20.13 -2.40
CA MET A 175 -20.00 19.98 -3.05
C MET A 175 -19.84 18.57 -3.63
N MET A 176 -19.14 18.48 -4.75
CA MET A 176 -18.71 17.19 -5.29
C MET A 176 -17.52 16.67 -4.48
N LYS A 177 -17.67 15.50 -3.86
CA LYS A 177 -16.62 14.83 -3.10
C LYS A 177 -16.15 13.58 -3.84
N ASN A 178 -14.88 13.24 -3.65
CA ASN A 178 -14.29 12.01 -4.15
C ASN A 178 -13.80 11.17 -2.98
N ARG A 179 -14.07 9.86 -3.03
CA ARG A 179 -13.53 8.88 -2.09
C ARG A 179 -12.88 7.72 -2.82
N ILE A 180 -11.60 7.48 -2.53
CA ILE A 180 -10.90 6.28 -2.99
C ILE A 180 -11.39 5.10 -2.17
N ILE A 181 -11.72 3.99 -2.84
CA ILE A 181 -12.20 2.76 -2.20
C ILE A 181 -11.17 1.64 -2.35
N GLY A 182 -10.49 1.57 -3.50
CA GLY A 182 -9.62 0.45 -3.84
C GLY A 182 -8.37 0.88 -4.55
N ILE A 183 -7.26 0.21 -4.23
CA ILE A 183 -5.99 0.35 -4.94
C ILE A 183 -5.49 -1.04 -5.31
N ALA A 184 -5.02 -1.21 -6.54
CA ALA A 184 -4.49 -2.48 -7.02
C ALA A 184 -3.19 -2.26 -7.82
N PRO A 185 -2.05 -2.84 -7.40
CA PRO A 185 -0.85 -2.89 -8.24
C PRO A 185 -1.10 -3.78 -9.46
N LEU A 186 -0.67 -3.32 -10.63
CA LEU A 186 -0.70 -4.10 -11.87
C LEU A 186 0.66 -4.74 -12.12
N TYR A 187 0.62 -6.03 -12.43
CA TYR A 187 1.78 -6.75 -12.94
C TYR A 187 1.64 -6.90 -14.45
N GLU A 188 2.76 -6.68 -15.13
CA GLU A 188 2.90 -6.76 -16.57
C GLU A 188 3.65 -8.04 -16.90
N GLU A 189 2.97 -8.99 -17.55
CA GLU A 189 3.56 -10.27 -17.94
C GLU A 189 3.71 -10.32 -19.46
N THR A 190 4.94 -10.46 -19.93
CA THR A 190 5.23 -10.65 -21.34
C THR A 190 5.05 -12.11 -21.69
N VAL A 191 3.91 -12.44 -22.30
CA VAL A 191 3.62 -13.79 -22.78
C VAL A 191 4.13 -13.93 -24.22
N GLU A 192 4.90 -14.98 -24.50
CA GLU A 192 5.39 -15.28 -25.85
C GLU A 192 4.20 -15.49 -26.80
N GLY A 193 4.07 -14.61 -27.79
CA GLY A 193 3.02 -14.67 -28.83
C GLY A 193 1.99 -13.54 -28.79
N LEU A 194 1.95 -12.72 -27.74
CA LEU A 194 1.24 -11.42 -27.78
C LEU A 194 2.23 -10.28 -28.05
N ASP A 195 1.86 -9.40 -28.96
CA ASP A 195 2.62 -8.17 -29.26
C ASP A 195 2.50 -7.12 -28.13
N LYS A 196 1.46 -7.24 -27.29
CA LYS A 196 1.25 -6.39 -26.11
C LYS A 196 1.34 -7.23 -24.84
N PRO A 197 2.10 -6.77 -23.83
CA PRO A 197 2.17 -7.48 -22.55
C PRO A 197 0.82 -7.45 -21.84
N LEU A 198 0.53 -8.53 -21.12
CA LEU A 198 -0.74 -8.69 -20.42
C LEU A 198 -0.65 -8.01 -19.05
N GLU A 199 -1.55 -7.07 -18.79
CA GLU A 199 -1.64 -6.38 -17.51
C GLU A 199 -2.80 -6.91 -16.65
N TYR A 200 -2.49 -7.51 -15.50
CA TYR A 200 -3.49 -7.96 -14.53
C TYR A 200 -3.23 -7.41 -13.12
N PRO A 201 -4.30 -7.16 -12.33
CA PRO A 201 -4.14 -6.75 -10.94
C PRO A 201 -3.65 -7.94 -10.12
N LEU A 202 -2.61 -7.73 -9.30
CA LEU A 202 -2.17 -8.76 -8.36
C LEU A 202 -3.25 -9.00 -7.30
N PHE A 203 -3.70 -7.90 -6.68
CA PHE A 203 -4.69 -7.91 -5.62
C PHE A 203 -5.29 -6.52 -5.43
N TRP A 204 -6.43 -6.45 -4.76
CA TRP A 204 -7.15 -5.22 -4.41
C TRP A 204 -7.04 -4.95 -2.92
N VAL A 205 -6.52 -3.78 -2.57
CA VAL A 205 -6.45 -3.27 -1.19
C VAL A 205 -7.67 -2.40 -0.94
N TYR A 206 -8.38 -2.64 0.17
CA TYR A 206 -9.46 -1.77 0.60
C TYR A 206 -8.89 -0.52 1.27
N TYR A 207 -8.96 0.61 0.55
CA TYR A 207 -8.27 1.83 0.96
C TYR A 207 -8.74 2.39 2.32
N PRO A 208 -10.04 2.39 2.68
CA PRO A 208 -10.47 2.92 3.98
C PRO A 208 -9.84 2.22 5.20
N GLU A 209 -9.53 0.93 5.10
CA GLU A 209 -8.78 0.18 6.12
C GLU A 209 -7.29 0.54 6.09
N ALA A 210 -6.69 0.48 4.90
CA ALA A 210 -5.28 0.78 4.68
C ALA A 210 -4.91 2.24 5.02
N ARG A 211 -5.87 3.18 4.96
CA ARG A 211 -5.66 4.62 5.20
C ARG A 211 -5.00 4.91 6.54
N THR A 212 -5.38 4.18 7.59
CA THR A 212 -4.81 4.34 8.94
C THR A 212 -3.30 4.06 8.96
N PHE A 213 -2.87 3.01 8.28
CA PHE A 213 -1.46 2.63 8.17
C PHE A 213 -0.70 3.51 7.18
N LEU A 214 -1.31 3.84 6.03
CA LEU A 214 -0.72 4.73 5.02
C LEU A 214 -0.48 6.14 5.55
N SER A 215 -1.26 6.60 6.54
CA SER A 215 -1.03 7.89 7.20
C SER A 215 0.30 7.95 7.97
N LYS A 216 0.83 6.81 8.39
CA LYS A 216 2.12 6.72 9.09
C LYS A 216 3.32 6.63 8.15
N HIS A 217 3.08 6.42 6.85
CA HIS A 217 4.11 6.26 5.86
C HIS A 217 4.33 7.58 5.10
N ARG A 218 5.59 8.02 5.06
CA ARG A 218 6.00 9.23 4.34
C ARG A 218 6.08 8.99 2.84
N VAL A 219 5.71 9.99 2.07
CA VAL A 219 5.98 10.09 0.64
C VAL A 219 7.31 10.80 0.46
N ILE A 220 8.17 10.23 -0.38
CA ILE A 220 9.46 10.82 -0.73
C ILE A 220 9.29 11.70 -1.96
N SER A 221 9.86 12.90 -1.95
CA SER A 221 9.76 13.87 -3.02
C SER A 221 11.12 14.50 -3.31
N ASP A 222 11.44 14.70 -4.59
CA ASP A 222 12.74 15.23 -5.03
C ASP A 222 13.03 16.66 -4.54
N ASN A 223 12.00 17.44 -4.21
CA ASN A 223 12.16 18.87 -3.95
C ASN A 223 12.38 19.20 -2.46
N ASN A 224 11.76 18.48 -1.53
CA ASN A 224 11.77 18.85 -0.11
C ASN A 224 11.62 17.65 0.82
N ASP A 225 12.72 17.32 1.51
CA ASP A 225 12.77 16.23 2.50
C ASP A 225 12.21 16.63 3.89
N VAL A 226 11.92 17.92 4.10
CA VAL A 226 11.48 18.49 5.38
C VAL A 226 9.95 18.51 5.54
N ALA A 227 9.20 18.60 4.44
CA ALA A 227 7.73 18.59 4.48
C ALA A 227 7.19 17.26 3.94
N PRO A 228 7.20 16.19 4.75
CA PRO A 228 6.78 14.90 4.28
C PRO A 228 5.24 14.83 4.23
N MET A 229 4.69 14.84 3.03
CA MET A 229 3.32 14.43 2.78
C MET A 229 3.18 12.94 3.11
N THR A 230 2.05 12.51 3.67
CA THR A 230 1.79 11.08 3.93
C THR A 230 1.14 10.42 2.72
N TRP A 231 1.25 9.09 2.62
CA TRP A 231 0.57 8.37 1.54
C TRP A 231 -0.94 8.51 1.60
N ALA A 232 -1.50 8.62 2.82
CA ALA A 232 -2.92 8.93 2.99
C ALA A 232 -3.25 10.32 2.42
N ASP A 233 -2.48 11.35 2.76
CA ASP A 233 -2.72 12.72 2.28
C ASP A 233 -2.58 12.86 0.76
N LEU A 234 -1.59 12.19 0.16
CA LEU A 234 -1.39 12.20 -1.29
C LEU A 234 -2.61 11.63 -2.03
N LEU A 235 -3.16 10.53 -1.51
CA LEU A 235 -4.30 9.84 -2.10
C LEU A 235 -5.61 10.59 -1.83
N ASP A 236 -5.84 11.06 -0.61
CA ASP A 236 -7.03 11.83 -0.23
C ASP A 236 -7.12 13.15 -1.01
N ASN A 237 -6.01 13.89 -1.14
CA ASN A 237 -5.96 15.13 -1.94
C ASN A 237 -5.81 14.86 -3.45
N ARG A 238 -5.70 13.58 -3.85
CA ARG A 238 -5.54 13.14 -5.23
C ARG A 238 -4.40 13.82 -5.96
N TYR A 239 -3.26 13.97 -5.26
CA TYR A 239 -2.04 14.56 -5.81
C TYR A 239 -1.28 13.52 -6.65
N PHE A 240 -1.89 13.11 -7.76
CA PHE A 240 -1.32 12.17 -8.73
C PHE A 240 -1.96 12.37 -10.11
N THR A 241 -1.22 12.05 -11.16
CA THR A 241 -1.72 12.03 -12.54
C THR A 241 -2.28 10.66 -12.88
N SER A 242 -3.35 10.63 -13.68
CA SER A 242 -4.04 9.38 -13.99
C SER A 242 -4.88 9.46 -15.26
N ILE A 243 -5.08 8.31 -15.87
CA ILE A 243 -5.95 8.10 -17.05
C ILE A 243 -7.18 7.32 -16.60
N ILE A 244 -8.37 7.70 -17.06
CA ILE A 244 -9.60 6.96 -16.76
C ILE A 244 -9.63 5.69 -17.60
N TYR A 245 -9.66 4.53 -16.94
CA TYR A 245 -9.70 3.22 -17.57
C TYR A 245 -11.12 2.68 -17.75
N LYS A 246 -12.00 2.98 -16.78
CA LYS A 246 -13.39 2.50 -16.77
C LYS A 246 -14.26 3.50 -16.01
N LYS A 247 -15.48 3.70 -16.49
CA LYS A 247 -16.56 4.42 -15.79
C LYS A 247 -17.70 3.48 -15.51
N SER A 248 -18.45 3.69 -14.43
CA SER A 248 -19.63 2.88 -14.13
C SER A 248 -20.65 3.02 -15.26
N ASN A 249 -20.97 1.91 -15.92
CA ASN A 249 -21.96 1.86 -16.98
C ASN A 249 -22.79 0.58 -16.87
N VAL A 250 -23.87 0.49 -17.63
CA VAL A 250 -24.82 -0.65 -17.59
C VAL A 250 -24.20 -1.95 -18.12
N LEU A 251 -23.31 -1.87 -19.10
CA LEU A 251 -22.70 -3.02 -19.79
C LEU A 251 -21.33 -3.42 -19.20
N ASP A 252 -20.90 -2.76 -18.13
CA ASP A 252 -19.58 -2.83 -17.51
C ASP A 252 -18.37 -2.61 -18.44
N TYR A 253 -18.57 -1.96 -19.59
CA TYR A 253 -17.50 -1.74 -20.58
C TYR A 253 -16.40 -0.82 -20.06
N LYS A 254 -15.17 -1.20 -20.36
CA LYS A 254 -13.96 -0.38 -20.18
C LYS A 254 -13.87 0.65 -21.30
N VAL A 255 -13.11 1.71 -21.07
CA VAL A 255 -12.89 2.75 -22.10
C VAL A 255 -12.29 2.13 -23.37
N ASP A 256 -11.34 1.20 -23.19
CA ASP A 256 -10.66 0.49 -24.26
C ASP A 256 -11.63 -0.31 -25.16
N GLN A 257 -12.75 -0.78 -24.61
CA GLN A 257 -13.72 -1.60 -25.35
C GLN A 257 -14.67 -0.79 -26.25
N TYR A 258 -14.62 0.55 -26.18
CA TYR A 258 -15.40 1.40 -27.08
C TYR A 258 -14.78 1.54 -28.47
N PHE A 259 -13.49 1.21 -28.60
CA PHE A 259 -12.71 1.41 -29.82
C PHE A 259 -12.25 0.07 -30.39
N ASP A 260 -12.00 0.02 -31.69
CA ASP A 260 -11.44 -1.16 -32.34
C ASP A 260 -9.92 -1.20 -32.10
N ASP A 261 -9.43 -2.29 -31.50
CA ASP A 261 -8.01 -2.51 -31.18
C ASP A 261 -7.09 -2.43 -32.41
N LYS A 262 -7.65 -2.58 -33.62
CA LYS A 262 -6.91 -2.55 -34.90
C LYS A 262 -6.71 -1.15 -35.45
N ASP A 263 -7.35 -0.13 -34.88
CA ASP A 263 -7.19 1.25 -35.33
C ASP A 263 -5.80 1.79 -34.90
N PRO A 264 -4.99 2.33 -35.82
CA PRO A 264 -3.75 3.04 -35.46
C PRO A 264 -3.96 4.20 -34.47
N MET A 265 -5.17 4.79 -34.42
CA MET A 265 -5.53 5.89 -33.52
C MET A 265 -6.03 5.43 -32.16
N PHE A 266 -6.14 4.13 -31.91
CA PHE A 266 -6.68 3.55 -30.67
C PHE A 266 -6.10 4.16 -29.38
N GLY A 267 -4.78 4.36 -29.35
CA GLY A 267 -4.11 4.97 -28.18
C GLY A 267 -4.53 6.42 -27.94
N PHE A 268 -4.67 7.20 -29.01
CA PHE A 268 -5.12 8.59 -28.94
C PHE A 268 -6.59 8.68 -28.57
N ASP A 269 -7.44 7.86 -29.18
CA ASP A 269 -8.89 7.87 -28.94
C ASP A 269 -9.23 7.47 -27.50
N ARG A 270 -8.51 6.49 -26.93
CA ARG A 270 -8.62 6.13 -25.52
C ARG A 270 -8.30 7.30 -24.60
N LEU A 271 -7.22 8.04 -24.89
CA LEU A 271 -6.83 9.19 -24.09
C LEU A 271 -7.86 10.31 -24.21
N MET A 272 -8.35 10.58 -25.42
CA MET A 272 -9.39 11.57 -25.69
C MET A 272 -10.70 11.23 -24.95
N GLU A 273 -11.14 9.98 -24.96
CA GLU A 273 -12.33 9.56 -24.22
C GLU A 273 -12.12 9.64 -22.71
N SER A 274 -10.92 9.31 -22.21
CA SER A 274 -10.57 9.53 -20.80
C SER A 274 -10.66 11.02 -20.42
N GLU A 275 -10.12 11.91 -21.25
CA GLU A 275 -10.22 13.37 -21.04
C GLU A 275 -11.66 13.85 -21.12
N LYS A 276 -12.45 13.34 -22.06
CA LYS A 276 -13.87 13.65 -22.18
C LYS A 276 -14.64 13.25 -20.92
N ILE A 277 -14.43 12.04 -20.39
CA ILE A 277 -15.07 11.61 -19.14
C ILE A 277 -14.63 12.49 -17.98
N LYS A 278 -13.36 12.89 -17.92
CA LYS A 278 -12.87 13.82 -16.90
C LYS A 278 -13.57 15.19 -17.00
N ASN A 279 -13.75 15.70 -18.21
CA ASN A 279 -14.44 16.96 -18.46
C ASN A 279 -15.95 16.84 -18.17
N GLU A 280 -16.59 15.71 -18.48
CA GLU A 280 -17.98 15.44 -18.10
C GLU A 280 -18.18 15.50 -16.58
N LEU A 281 -17.27 14.90 -15.81
CA LEU A 281 -17.31 14.97 -14.34
C LEU A 281 -17.13 16.41 -13.83
N PHE A 282 -16.20 17.15 -14.41
CA PHE A 282 -15.93 18.55 -14.02
C PHE A 282 -17.10 19.48 -14.39
N ASN A 283 -17.64 19.35 -15.59
CA ASN A 283 -18.77 20.16 -16.04
C ASN A 283 -20.03 19.82 -15.23
N PHE A 284 -20.26 18.56 -14.86
CA PHE A 284 -21.38 18.20 -13.99
C PHE A 284 -21.31 18.92 -12.63
N GLU A 285 -20.12 19.13 -12.08
CA GLU A 285 -19.95 19.97 -10.89
C GLU A 285 -20.38 21.41 -11.19
N HIS A 286 -19.80 22.01 -12.24
CA HIS A 286 -20.04 23.41 -12.62
C HIS A 286 -21.51 23.71 -12.94
N ASP A 287 -22.18 22.82 -13.67
CA ASP A 287 -23.59 22.95 -14.07
C ASP A 287 -24.55 22.90 -12.87
N LEU A 288 -24.16 22.29 -11.74
CA LEU A 288 -24.94 22.32 -10.50
C LEU A 288 -24.85 23.67 -9.78
N TRP A 289 -23.83 24.49 -10.09
CA TRP A 289 -23.63 25.83 -9.51
C TRP A 289 -24.18 26.96 -10.37
N GLU A 290 -24.29 26.77 -11.69
CA GLU A 290 -24.92 27.74 -12.59
C GLU A 290 -26.46 27.62 -12.53
N TYR A 291 -27.08 28.41 -11.66
CA TYR A 291 -28.53 28.60 -11.60
C TYR A 291 -28.91 30.07 -11.43
#